data_AF-A0A383CAV1-F1
#
_entry.id   AF-A0A383CAV1-F1
#
_cell.length_a   1.000
_cell.length_b   1.000
_cell.length_c   1.000
_cell.angle_alpha   90.00
_cell.angle_beta   90.00
_cell.angle_gamma   90.00
#
_symmetry.space_group_name_H-M   'P 1'
#
loop_
_entity.id
_entity.type
_entity.pdbx_description
1 polymer ?
#
loop_
_entity_poly.entity_id
_entity_poly.type
_entity_poly.pdbx_seq_one_letter_code
_entity_poly.pdbx_strand_id
1 'polypeptide(L)'
;MLRRKSSSDDRAMRLFTLVIGVYLIVALAFPLYAMLSKSTLDSKGGFVGLENYLAYFNTPSLVYSIQNSLFIGFITTSITVTIAFV
;
A
#
# COMPACT_ATOMS: atom_id res chain seq x y z
N MET A 1 -17.78 31.97 28.17
CA MET A 1 -16.50 31.39 28.63
C MET A 1 -15.69 30.95 27.43
N LEU A 2 -14.77 31.79 26.93
CA LEU A 2 -13.87 31.45 25.83
C LEU A 2 -12.64 30.74 26.41
N ARG A 3 -12.62 29.41 26.34
CA ARG A 3 -11.45 28.61 26.72
C ARG A 3 -10.36 28.90 25.69
N ARG A 4 -9.35 29.66 26.09
CA ARG A 4 -8.14 29.97 25.29
C ARG A 4 -7.54 28.64 24.84
N LYS A 5 -7.74 28.28 23.56
CA LYS A 5 -7.12 27.10 22.95
C LYS A 5 -5.62 27.26 23.13
N SER A 6 -5.03 26.42 23.98
CA SER A 6 -3.65 26.54 24.40
C SER A 6 -2.75 26.33 23.19
N SER A 7 -1.87 27.28 22.86
CA SER A 7 -0.90 27.13 21.76
C SER A 7 -0.02 25.87 21.94
N SER A 8 0.10 25.36 23.16
CA SER A 8 0.82 24.12 23.47
C SER A 8 0.11 22.88 22.94
N ASP A 9 -1.23 22.86 22.92
CA ASP A 9 -2.02 21.74 22.39
C ASP A 9 -1.84 21.62 20.87
N ASP A 10 -1.82 22.75 20.16
CA ASP A 10 -1.57 22.76 18.72
C ASP A 10 -0.16 22.26 18.37
N ARG A 11 0.85 22.55 19.22
CA ARG A 11 2.22 22.03 19.07
C ARG A 11 2.29 20.54 19.36
N ALA A 12 1.64 20.09 20.43
CA ALA A 12 1.57 18.67 20.78
C ALA A 12 0.89 17.87 19.65
N MET A 13 -0.25 18.34 19.13
CA MET A 13 -0.96 17.67 18.04
C MET A 13 -0.08 17.55 16.78
N ARG A 14 0.61 18.62 16.40
CA ARG A 14 1.56 18.60 15.27
C ARG A 14 2.71 17.62 15.50
N LEU A 15 3.26 17.59 16.72
CA LEU A 15 4.32 16.64 17.07
C LEU A 15 3.83 15.20 16.94
N PHE A 16 2.65 14.86 17.47
CA PHE A 16 2.08 13.53 17.35
C PHE A 16 1.81 13.14 15.90
N THR A 17 1.24 14.04 15.09
CA THR A 17 1.04 13.78 13.66
C THR A 17 2.37 13.55 12.94
N LEU A 18 3.42 14.31 13.26
CA LEU A 18 4.74 14.15 12.66
C LEU A 18 5.36 12.81 13.07
N VAL A 19 5.27 12.44 14.36
CA VAL A 19 5.76 11.16 14.87
C VAL A 19 5.05 9.99 14.20
N ILE A 20 3.71 10.03 14.10
CA ILE A 20 2.95 8.99 13.39
C ILE A 20 3.32 8.95 11.91
N GLY A 21 3.48 10.11 11.26
CA GLY A 21 3.91 10.17 9.86
C GLY A 21 5.27 9.54 9.63
N VAL A 22 6.26 9.88 10.46
CA VAL A 22 7.61 9.28 10.42
C VAL A 22 7.53 7.78 10.69
N TYR A 23 6.73 7.37 11.67
CA TYR A 23 6.51 5.96 11.97
C TYR A 23 5.94 5.21 10.77
N LEU A 24 4.92 5.74 10.09
CA LEU A 24 4.36 5.13 8.87
C LEU A 24 5.39 5.07 7.74
N ILE A 25 6.23 6.08 7.58
CA ILE A 25 7.30 6.05 6.57
C ILE A 25 8.29 4.93 6.87
N VAL A 26 8.76 4.81 8.12
CA VAL A 26 9.76 3.80 8.48
C VAL A 26 9.16 2.39 8.50
N ALA A 27 7.96 2.23 9.06
CA ALA A 27 7.33 0.92 9.24
C ALA A 27 6.65 0.39 7.98
N LEU A 28 6.21 1.26 7.06
CA LEU A 28 5.48 0.86 5.85
C LEU A 28 6.21 1.30 4.57
N ALA A 29 6.48 2.59 4.40
CA ALA A 29 7.04 3.08 3.13
C ALA A 29 8.44 2.50 2.83
N PHE A 30 9.30 2.41 3.85
CA PHE A 30 10.65 1.86 3.72
C PHE A 30 10.68 0.37 3.32
N PRO A 31 9.97 -0.56 4.02
CA PRO A 31 9.92 -1.95 3.58
C PRO A 31 9.24 -2.14 2.22
N LEU A 32 8.24 -1.32 1.89
CA LEU A 32 7.64 -1.34 0.55
C LEU A 32 8.64 -0.93 -0.53
N TYR A 33 9.46 0.09 -0.26
CA TYR A 33 10.55 0.48 -1.16
C TYR A 33 11.58 -0.66 -1.32
N ALA A 34 11.97 -1.31 -0.23
CA ALA A 34 12.89 -2.45 -0.29
C ALA A 34 12.31 -3.63 -1.09
N MET A 35 11.03 -3.94 -0.93
CA MET A 35 10.34 -4.95 -1.73
C MET A 35 10.27 -4.55 -3.22
N LEU A 36 9.96 -3.29 -3.52
CA LEU A 36 9.95 -2.78 -4.88
C LEU A 36 11.34 -2.79 -5.52
N SER A 37 12.40 -2.50 -4.76
CA SER A 37 13.76 -2.63 -5.27
C SER A 37 14.06 -4.08 -5.63
N LYS A 38 13.74 -5.04 -4.74
CA LYS A 38 13.94 -6.47 -5.00
C LYS A 38 13.21 -7.01 -6.22
N SER A 39 12.05 -6.47 -6.60
CA SER A 39 11.37 -6.92 -7.84
C SER A 39 12.18 -6.64 -9.10
N THR A 40 13.11 -5.68 -9.06
CA THR A 40 14.03 -5.36 -10.18
C THR A 40 15.42 -5.97 -10.04
N LEU A 41 15.67 -6.67 -8.93
CA LEU A 41 16.95 -7.30 -8.62
C LEU A 41 16.82 -8.82 -8.71
N ASP A 42 17.92 -9.50 -9.01
CA ASP A 42 18.08 -10.94 -8.86
C ASP A 42 18.38 -11.29 -7.39
N SER A 43 18.25 -12.56 -7.05
CA SER A 43 18.56 -13.15 -5.73
C SER A 43 20.00 -12.89 -5.26
N LYS A 44 20.92 -12.60 -6.19
CA LYS A 44 22.32 -12.23 -5.91
C LYS A 44 22.56 -10.72 -5.78
N GLY A 45 21.51 -9.90 -5.90
CA GLY A 45 21.58 -8.43 -5.84
C GLY A 45 21.95 -7.75 -7.16
N GLY A 46 22.03 -8.48 -8.27
CA GLY A 46 22.24 -7.89 -9.61
C GLY A 46 20.96 -7.26 -10.14
N PHE A 47 21.07 -6.12 -10.85
CA PHE A 47 19.90 -5.48 -11.48
C PHE A 47 19.49 -6.21 -12.76
N VAL A 48 18.25 -6.73 -12.77
CA VAL A 48 17.65 -7.47 -13.90
C VAL A 48 16.50 -6.71 -14.55
N GLY A 49 16.25 -5.47 -14.14
CA GLY A 49 15.22 -4.62 -14.72
C GLY A 49 13.81 -5.21 -14.55
N LEU A 50 13.14 -5.50 -15.67
CA LEU A 50 11.76 -6.00 -15.69
C LEU A 50 11.63 -7.51 -15.92
N GLU A 51 12.74 -8.25 -15.92
CA GLU A 51 12.74 -9.69 -16.20
C GLU A 51 11.83 -10.48 -15.24
N ASN A 52 11.90 -10.18 -13.93
CA ASN A 52 11.01 -10.77 -12.93
C ASN A 52 9.52 -10.50 -13.21
N TYR A 53 9.19 -9.31 -13.72
CA TYR A 53 7.81 -8.97 -14.08
C TYR A 53 7.35 -9.78 -15.29
N LEU A 54 8.19 -9.91 -16.33
CA LEU A 54 7.89 -10.73 -17.50
C LEU A 54 7.73 -12.21 -17.11
N ALA A 55 8.59 -12.73 -16.24
CA ALA A 55 8.45 -14.09 -15.72
C ALA A 55 7.14 -14.30 -14.94
N TYR A 56 6.75 -13.30 -14.13
CA TYR A 56 5.49 -13.31 -13.39
C TYR A 56 4.28 -13.38 -14.34
N PHE A 57 4.25 -12.57 -15.40
CA PHE A 57 3.16 -12.56 -16.39
C PHE A 57 3.18 -13.78 -17.32
N ASN A 58 4.33 -14.43 -17.53
CA ASN A 58 4.42 -15.67 -18.30
C ASN A 58 4.09 -16.93 -17.48
N THR A 59 3.88 -16.81 -16.16
CA THR A 59 3.50 -17.92 -15.30
C THR A 59 1.98 -18.06 -15.27
N PRO A 60 1.39 -19.12 -15.89
CA PRO A 60 -0.06 -19.18 -16.08
C PRO A 60 -0.85 -19.10 -14.78
N SER A 61 -0.39 -19.77 -13.72
CA SER A 61 -1.06 -19.78 -12.41
C SER A 61 -1.14 -18.39 -11.77
N LEU A 62 -0.12 -17.54 -11.94
CA LEU A 62 -0.09 -16.19 -11.37
C LEU A 62 -1.06 -15.25 -12.11
N VAL A 63 -1.15 -15.36 -13.44
CA VAL A 63 -2.12 -14.60 -14.23
C VAL A 63 -3.55 -15.01 -13.90
N TYR A 64 -3.83 -16.32 -13.80
CA TYR A 64 -5.14 -16.81 -13.37
C TYR A 64 -5.51 -16.29 -11.96
N SER A 65 -4.55 -16.24 -11.04
CA SER A 65 -4.78 -15.68 -9.71
C SER A 65 -5.17 -14.21 -9.76
N ILE A 66 -4.48 -13.38 -10.57
CA ILE A 66 -4.82 -11.96 -10.73
C ILE A 66 -6.25 -11.81 -11.26
N GLN A 67 -6.60 -12.56 -12.31
CA GLN A 67 -7.91 -12.49 -12.93
C GLN A 67 -9.01 -12.88 -11.94
N ASN A 68 -8.83 -13.97 -11.20
CA ASN A 68 -9.79 -14.40 -10.18
C ASN A 68 -9.97 -13.34 -9.10
N SER A 69 -8.89 -12.75 -8.58
CA SER A 69 -8.97 -11.70 -7.56
C SER A 69 -9.66 -10.45 -8.06
N LEU A 70 -9.37 -10.00 -9.30
CA LEU A 70 -10.04 -8.84 -9.89
C LEU A 70 -11.52 -9.12 -10.16
N PHE A 71 -11.85 -10.30 -10.68
CA PHE A 71 -13.23 -10.70 -10.94
C PHE A 71 -14.05 -10.74 -9.65
N ILE A 72 -13.55 -11.42 -8.61
CA ILE A 72 -14.21 -11.47 -7.30
C ILE A 72 -14.30 -10.07 -6.70
N GLY A 73 -13.24 -9.28 -6.74
CA GLY A 73 -13.24 -7.90 -6.23
C GLY A 73 -14.29 -7.02 -6.92
N PHE A 74 -14.45 -7.15 -8.22
CA PHE A 74 -15.44 -6.41 -8.99
C PHE A 74 -16.89 -6.86 -8.68
N ILE A 75 -17.13 -8.17 -8.65
CA ILE A 75 -18.45 -8.74 -8.34
C ILE A 75 -18.87 -8.39 -6.92
N THR A 76 -17.97 -8.54 -5.94
CA THR A 76 -18.25 -8.19 -4.54
C THR A 76 -18.53 -6.71 -4.39
N THR A 77 -17.71 -5.83 -4.98
CA THR A 77 -17.95 -4.38 -4.97
C THR A 77 -19.32 -4.04 -5.56
N SER A 78 -19.64 -4.59 -6.73
CA SER A 78 -20.93 -4.34 -7.41
C SER A 78 -22.12 -4.77 -6.56
N ILE A 79 -22.06 -5.98 -5.97
CA ILE A 79 -23.13 -6.51 -5.11
C ILE A 79 -23.27 -5.67 -3.84
N THR A 80 -22.17 -5.42 -3.12
CA THR A 80 -22.19 -4.67 -1.85
C THR A 80 -22.72 -3.26 -2.05
N VAL A 81 -22.28 -2.56 -3.10
CA VAL A 81 -22.77 -1.21 -3.39
C VAL A 81 -24.26 -1.24 -3.76
N THR A 82 -24.70 -2.17 -4.60
CA THR A 82 -26.12 -2.27 -4.97
C THR A 82 -26.99 -2.51 -3.74
N ILE A 83 -26.62 -3.45 -2.87
CA ILE A 83 -27.36 -3.74 -1.62
C ILE A 83 -27.33 -2.55 -0.65
N ALA A 84 -26.24 -1.78 -0.60
CA ALA A 84 -26.13 -0.64 0.32
C ALA A 84 -27.06 0.52 -0.03
N PHE A 85 -27.50 0.63 -1.29
CA PHE A 85 -28.32 1.75 -1.79
C PHE A 85 -29.73 1.36 -2.24
N VAL A 86 -30.07 0.05 -2.27
CA VAL A 86 -31.44 -0.46 -2.47
C VAL A 86 -32.10 -0.69 -1.12
#